data_AF-A0A965XTQ2-F1
#
_entry.id   AF-A0A965XTQ2-F1
#
_cell.length_a   1.000
_cell.length_b   1.000
_cell.length_c   1.000
_cell.angle_alpha   90.00
_cell.angle_beta   90.00
_cell.angle_gamma   90.00
#
_symmetry.space_group_name_H-M   'P 1'
#
loop_
_entity.id
_entity.type
_entity.pdbx_description
1 polymer ?
#
loop_
_entity_poly.entity_id
_entity_poly.type
_entity_poly.pdbx_seq_one_letter_code
_entity_poly.pdbx_strand_id
1 'polypeptide(L)'
;PYTVSHHKSTLLIAGMFSFMNAGSGSNQSNHMYKLGPIHQGIMERGSKTTSDSYVLWPARIGAFSLVMGRHVNNTDTSMLPFSYLIEQNNTTYLIPGVNLRSVGTIRDVQKWPERDRRKDPVKLDQINYNLLSPYTIEKMIKGRQLLLELKRLSGETTDIYSYKSTKIKNSSLVNGIRFYEMAVHKFMGNSVIKRLEKSEFGSDKEIAIKLLPDTPVGVGSWLDISGLIAPKSEVAKMMDMIEDGSLGSLREINEFLDSLHNNYYTYEWTWCYHKIEEVFGFDPAAITAKDICTIVEKWREAVVGLDNLLYEDARKEFSLSAMTGFGADGNHQECLMDFEQVRGIFESNKFVSAVKKHIEEKNQLGDELLSRITHLAD
;
A
#
# COMPACT_ATOMS: atom_id res chain seq x y z
N PRO A 1 -10.96 10.66 6.96
CA PRO A 1 -11.26 9.22 6.83
C PRO A 1 -11.00 8.38 8.11
N TYR A 2 -9.77 8.08 8.58
CA TYR A 2 -9.55 7.32 9.85
C TYR A 2 -8.22 7.66 10.53
N THR A 3 -8.16 8.71 11.34
CA THR A 3 -6.97 8.99 12.16
C THR A 3 -7.29 8.70 13.61
N VAL A 4 -6.57 7.75 14.22
CA VAL A 4 -6.87 7.24 15.56
C VAL A 4 -5.64 7.28 16.45
N SER A 5 -5.83 7.80 17.66
CA SER A 5 -5.02 7.48 18.83
C SER A 5 -5.95 6.98 19.93
N HIS A 6 -5.59 5.89 20.60
CA HIS A 6 -6.27 5.39 21.80
C HIS A 6 -5.57 5.82 23.10
N HIS A 7 -4.57 6.71 23.02
CA HIS A 7 -3.67 7.02 24.13
C HIS A 7 -3.75 8.50 24.52
N LYS A 8 -3.76 8.76 25.84
CA LYS A 8 -3.85 10.13 26.39
C LYS A 8 -2.57 10.97 26.18
N SER A 9 -1.45 10.34 25.84
CA SER A 9 -0.12 10.96 25.73
C SER A 9 0.31 11.28 24.28
N THR A 10 -0.58 11.12 23.30
CA THR A 10 -0.27 11.40 21.89
C THR A 10 -0.49 12.87 21.55
N LEU A 11 0.54 13.53 21.01
CA LEU A 11 0.47 14.90 20.48
C LEU A 11 0.61 14.87 18.94
N LEU A 12 -0.49 15.12 18.23
CA LEU A 12 -0.50 15.31 16.78
C LEU A 12 -0.72 16.78 16.46
N ILE A 13 0.30 17.46 15.93
CA ILE A 13 0.25 18.89 15.63
C ILE A 13 0.83 19.18 14.27
N ALA A 14 0.29 20.22 13.60
CA ALA A 14 0.82 20.76 12.35
C ALA A 14 1.11 19.67 11.29
N GLY A 15 0.23 18.66 11.19
CA GLY A 15 0.41 17.54 10.28
C GLY A 15 -0.87 17.23 9.51
N MET A 16 -0.71 16.78 8.27
CA MET A 16 -1.78 16.19 7.47
C MET A 16 -1.73 14.66 7.62
N PHE A 17 -2.88 14.06 7.95
CA PHE A 17 -2.98 12.63 8.25
C PHE A 17 -4.15 12.00 7.49
N SER A 18 -3.90 10.82 6.93
CA SER A 18 -4.95 9.99 6.31
C SER A 18 -4.76 8.55 6.79
N PHE A 19 -5.82 7.92 7.31
CA PHE A 19 -5.78 6.53 7.78
C PHE A 19 -4.69 6.23 8.83
N MET A 20 -4.29 7.21 9.64
CA MET A 20 -3.16 7.09 10.56
C MET A 20 -3.52 6.29 11.82
N ASN A 21 -2.59 5.43 12.26
CA ASN A 21 -2.61 4.81 13.58
C ASN A 21 -1.44 5.35 14.42
N ALA A 22 -1.75 6.12 15.47
CA ALA A 22 -0.75 6.75 16.31
C ALA A 22 -0.50 5.95 17.60
N GLY A 23 0.75 5.50 17.80
CA GLY A 23 1.19 4.85 19.02
C GLY A 23 1.14 5.77 20.25
N SER A 24 1.14 5.16 21.44
CA SER A 24 1.18 5.87 22.72
C SER A 24 2.39 6.79 22.81
N GLY A 25 2.22 8.04 23.28
CA GLY A 25 3.35 8.97 23.40
C GLY A 25 3.90 9.47 22.07
N SER A 26 3.24 9.21 20.93
CA SER A 26 3.66 9.79 19.65
C SER A 26 3.65 11.31 19.73
N ASN A 27 4.77 11.94 19.40
CA ASN A 27 4.97 13.37 19.57
C ASN A 27 5.55 13.99 18.28
N GLN A 28 5.12 15.21 18.00
CA GLN A 28 5.44 15.91 16.76
C GLN A 28 5.80 17.35 17.11
N SER A 29 6.77 17.91 16.40
CA SER A 29 7.19 19.29 16.61
C SER A 29 7.32 20.02 15.28
N ASN A 30 6.69 21.19 15.18
CA ASN A 30 6.90 22.14 14.09
C ASN A 30 7.80 23.33 14.46
N HIS A 31 8.36 23.32 15.66
CA HIS A 31 9.11 24.45 16.16
C HIS A 31 10.56 24.39 15.72
N MET A 32 11.00 25.37 14.93
CA MET A 32 12.41 25.54 14.59
C MET A 32 13.03 26.61 15.49
N TYR A 33 14.23 26.33 16.02
CA TYR A 33 14.93 27.25 16.92
C TYR A 33 15.04 28.65 16.27
N LYS A 34 14.58 29.68 17.00
CA LYS A 34 14.47 31.10 16.59
C LYS A 34 13.38 31.48 15.57
N LEU A 35 12.78 30.52 14.86
CA LEU A 35 11.79 30.81 13.81
C LEU A 35 10.35 30.52 14.23
N GLY A 36 10.15 29.81 15.34
CA GLY A 36 8.82 29.50 15.85
C GLY A 36 8.14 28.34 15.09
N PRO A 37 6.82 28.15 15.29
CA PRO A 37 6.05 27.05 14.71
C PRO A 37 5.60 27.36 13.27
N ILE A 38 6.50 27.19 12.30
CA ILE A 38 6.25 27.60 10.89
C ILE A 38 6.06 26.44 9.91
N HIS A 39 6.30 25.20 10.33
CA HIS A 39 6.34 24.05 9.43
C HIS A 39 5.13 23.14 9.59
N GLN A 40 4.81 22.43 8.50
CA GLN A 40 3.84 21.34 8.52
C GLN A 40 4.47 20.04 8.05
N GLY A 41 4.00 18.93 8.61
CA GLY A 41 4.33 17.57 8.19
C GLY A 41 3.21 16.93 7.38
N ILE A 42 3.54 15.88 6.63
CA ILE A 42 2.56 15.04 5.96
C ILE A 42 2.87 13.59 6.30
N MET A 43 1.92 12.90 6.92
CA MET A 43 1.93 11.45 7.01
C MET A 43 0.85 10.92 6.09
N GLU A 44 1.29 10.36 4.96
CA GLU A 44 0.38 9.87 3.94
C GLU A 44 -0.44 8.66 4.44
N ARG A 45 -1.45 8.31 3.63
CA ARG A 45 -2.42 7.24 3.86
C ARG A 45 -1.84 6.03 4.57
N GLY A 46 -2.39 5.67 5.71
CA GLY A 46 -2.10 4.39 6.37
C GLY A 46 -0.79 4.36 7.16
N SER A 47 -0.09 5.49 7.28
CA SER A 47 1.15 5.56 8.06
C SER A 47 0.89 5.40 9.56
N LYS A 48 1.89 4.85 10.25
CA LYS A 48 1.78 4.48 11.66
C LYS A 48 2.99 4.96 12.43
N THR A 49 2.79 5.24 13.71
CA THR A 49 3.88 5.49 14.66
C THR A 49 3.87 4.40 15.72
N THR A 50 5.04 3.93 16.14
CA THR A 50 5.15 3.10 17.34
C THR A 50 5.02 3.97 18.59
N SER A 51 4.94 3.32 19.76
CA SER A 51 5.03 4.03 21.02
C SER A 51 6.30 4.88 21.11
N ASP A 52 6.17 6.06 21.73
CA ASP A 52 7.23 7.06 21.94
C ASP A 52 7.96 7.53 20.67
N SER A 53 7.29 7.45 19.51
CA SER A 53 7.84 7.99 18.27
C SER A 53 7.85 9.51 18.29
N TYR A 54 8.91 10.12 17.80
CA TYR A 54 9.03 11.56 17.63
C TYR A 54 9.31 11.92 16.18
N VAL A 55 8.64 12.93 15.63
CA VAL A 55 8.95 13.46 14.30
C VAL A 55 9.06 14.99 14.31
N LEU A 56 10.18 15.51 13.80
CA LEU A 56 10.38 16.93 13.55
C LEU A 56 9.86 17.31 12.16
N TRP A 57 9.04 18.35 12.10
CA TRP A 57 8.56 18.95 10.86
C TRP A 57 9.52 20.02 10.34
N PRO A 58 9.62 20.21 9.01
CA PRO A 58 8.84 19.55 7.96
C PRO A 58 9.37 18.14 7.64
N ALA A 59 8.46 17.18 7.53
CA ALA A 59 8.77 15.86 7.00
C ALA A 59 7.57 15.30 6.22
N ARG A 60 7.86 14.45 5.24
CA ARG A 60 6.86 13.75 4.43
C ARG A 60 7.09 12.25 4.51
N ILE A 61 6.15 11.55 5.14
CA ILE A 61 6.22 10.10 5.37
C ILE A 61 5.35 9.40 4.33
N GLY A 62 5.95 8.50 3.56
CA GLY A 62 5.27 7.78 2.48
C GLY A 62 4.13 6.88 2.97
N ALA A 63 3.12 6.68 2.11
CA ALA A 63 1.92 5.91 2.44
C ALA A 63 2.24 4.54 3.04
N PHE A 64 1.45 4.11 4.02
CA PHE A 64 1.56 2.85 4.73
C PHE A 64 2.94 2.64 5.36
N SER A 65 3.65 3.68 5.78
CA SER A 65 4.96 3.53 6.42
C SER A 65 4.85 3.50 7.94
N LEU A 66 5.72 2.73 8.59
CA LEU A 66 5.86 2.71 10.04
C LEU A 66 7.02 3.63 10.45
N VAL A 67 6.78 4.47 11.45
CA VAL A 67 7.78 5.33 12.07
C VAL A 67 8.07 4.80 13.47
N MET A 68 9.35 4.56 13.78
CA MET A 68 9.79 3.97 15.04
C MET A 68 11.01 4.72 15.58
N GLY A 69 10.84 5.32 16.76
CA GLY A 69 11.87 6.09 17.44
C GLY A 69 11.83 7.59 17.09
N ARG A 70 12.96 8.28 17.29
CA ARG A 70 13.02 9.75 17.29
C ARG A 70 13.68 10.33 16.04
N HIS A 71 12.87 10.82 15.12
CA HIS A 71 13.32 11.39 13.85
C HIS A 71 13.40 12.91 13.94
N VAL A 72 14.62 13.43 14.13
CA VAL A 72 14.90 14.87 14.29
C VAL A 72 15.37 15.55 13.00
N ASN A 73 15.39 14.82 11.88
CA ASN A 73 15.79 15.36 10.57
C ASN A 73 14.57 15.52 9.66
N ASN A 74 14.62 16.53 8.81
CA ASN A 74 13.58 16.80 7.82
C ASN A 74 13.70 15.78 6.67
N THR A 75 12.92 14.70 6.74
CA THR A 75 12.96 13.61 5.75
C THR A 75 11.78 13.67 4.79
N ASP A 76 12.02 13.27 3.53
CA ASP A 76 10.98 13.03 2.54
C ASP A 76 11.14 11.61 1.99
N THR A 77 10.22 10.74 2.42
CA THR A 77 10.16 9.31 2.05
C THR A 77 8.92 9.02 1.20
N SER A 78 8.25 10.05 0.67
CA SER A 78 6.97 9.92 -0.05
C SER A 78 7.02 9.06 -1.31
N MET A 79 8.21 8.91 -1.89
CA MET A 79 8.48 8.06 -3.05
C MET A 79 8.68 6.59 -2.70
N LEU A 80 8.84 6.26 -1.42
CA LEU A 80 9.11 4.91 -0.94
C LEU A 80 8.00 4.50 0.04
N PRO A 81 6.78 4.17 -0.45
CA PRO A 81 5.68 3.76 0.40
C PRO A 81 5.95 2.38 1.03
N PHE A 82 5.17 2.00 2.04
CA PHE A 82 5.30 0.75 2.78
C PHE A 82 6.68 0.57 3.43
N SER A 83 7.31 1.68 3.84
CA SER A 83 8.65 1.64 4.43
C SER A 83 8.60 1.58 5.94
N TYR A 84 9.66 1.06 6.57
CA TYR A 84 9.93 1.34 7.98
C TYR A 84 10.98 2.43 8.10
N LEU A 85 10.71 3.43 8.93
CA LEU A 85 11.68 4.40 9.41
C LEU A 85 12.04 3.97 10.83
N ILE A 86 13.30 3.58 11.03
CA ILE A 86 13.81 3.12 12.32
C ILE A 86 14.94 4.04 12.73
N GLU A 87 14.79 4.70 13.87
CA GLU A 87 15.88 5.42 14.50
C GLU A 87 16.86 4.43 15.14
N GLN A 88 18.15 4.61 14.81
CA GLN A 88 19.25 3.92 15.47
C GLN A 88 20.45 4.86 15.57
N ASN A 89 20.94 5.10 16.78
CA ASN A 89 22.09 5.96 17.07
C ASN A 89 21.96 7.35 16.42
N ASN A 90 20.82 8.02 16.62
CA ASN A 90 20.45 9.31 16.03
C ASN A 90 20.40 9.33 14.50
N THR A 91 20.41 8.15 13.86
CA THR A 91 20.32 8.01 12.41
C THR A 91 18.98 7.38 12.04
N THR A 92 18.29 7.96 11.07
CA THR A 92 17.09 7.37 10.50
C THR A 92 17.47 6.35 9.43
N TYR A 93 17.21 5.08 9.70
CA TYR A 93 17.31 4.01 8.71
C TYR A 93 15.96 3.79 8.05
N LEU A 94 15.97 3.78 6.71
CA LEU A 94 14.80 3.49 5.90
C LEU A 94 14.90 2.06 5.36
N ILE A 95 13.82 1.30 5.51
CA ILE A 95 13.69 -0.07 5.01
C ILE A 95 12.53 -0.10 4.01
N PRO A 96 12.80 0.08 2.70
CA PRO A 96 11.77 0.23 1.69
C PRO A 96 10.90 -1.02 1.50
N GLY A 97 9.60 -0.83 1.31
CA GLY A 97 8.63 -1.88 0.94
C GLY A 97 8.39 -2.98 1.99
N VAL A 98 9.10 -2.97 3.12
CA VAL A 98 9.02 -4.03 4.13
C VAL A 98 7.63 -4.18 4.74
N ASN A 99 6.83 -3.11 4.76
CA ASN A 99 5.49 -3.15 5.34
C ASN A 99 4.46 -3.86 4.44
N LEU A 100 4.81 -4.20 3.18
CA LEU A 100 3.98 -4.99 2.27
C LEU A 100 3.73 -6.41 2.78
N ARG A 101 4.66 -6.95 3.57
CA ARG A 101 4.59 -8.29 4.17
C ARG A 101 4.17 -8.27 5.65
N SER A 102 3.67 -7.15 6.15
CA SER A 102 3.30 -7.02 7.57
C SER A 102 1.86 -7.43 7.83
N VAL A 103 1.67 -8.36 8.77
CA VAL A 103 0.35 -8.76 9.27
C VAL A 103 -0.40 -7.58 9.90
N GLY A 104 0.32 -6.72 10.63
CA GLY A 104 -0.25 -5.53 11.25
C GLY A 104 -0.84 -4.56 10.21
N THR A 105 -0.25 -4.48 9.02
CA THR A 105 -0.77 -3.64 7.93
C THR A 105 -2.03 -4.21 7.32
N ILE A 106 -2.07 -5.50 7.02
CA ILE A 106 -3.28 -6.15 6.50
C ILE A 106 -4.45 -6.05 7.49
N ARG A 107 -4.19 -6.31 8.78
CA ARG A 107 -5.21 -6.18 9.83
C ARG A 107 -5.75 -4.76 9.95
N ASP A 108 -4.90 -3.74 9.86
CA ASP A 108 -5.38 -2.36 9.96
C ASP A 108 -6.21 -1.93 8.75
N VAL A 109 -5.85 -2.40 7.55
CA VAL A 109 -6.63 -2.16 6.33
C VAL A 109 -8.01 -2.80 6.44
N GLN A 110 -8.09 -4.04 6.94
CA GLN A 110 -9.36 -4.76 7.12
C GLN A 110 -10.28 -4.09 8.16
N LYS A 111 -9.69 -3.49 9.21
CA LYS A 111 -10.46 -2.81 10.26
C LYS A 111 -11.15 -1.53 9.78
N TRP A 112 -10.61 -0.81 8.80
CA TRP A 112 -11.18 0.49 8.39
C TRP A 112 -12.61 0.40 7.86
N PRO A 113 -12.95 -0.47 6.90
CA PRO A 113 -14.34 -0.63 6.45
C PRO A 113 -15.25 -1.15 7.57
N GLU A 114 -14.78 -2.07 8.43
CA GLU A 114 -15.56 -2.57 9.58
C GLU A 114 -15.84 -1.47 10.63
N ARG A 115 -14.98 -0.46 10.70
CA ARG A 115 -15.11 0.70 11.59
C ARG A 115 -15.88 1.86 10.96
N ASP A 116 -16.28 1.76 9.70
CA ASP A 116 -17.16 2.74 9.07
C ASP A 116 -18.58 2.64 9.63
N ARG A 117 -18.83 3.43 10.67
CA ARG A 117 -20.13 3.50 11.35
C ARG A 117 -20.95 4.71 10.92
N ARG A 118 -20.64 5.33 9.77
CA ARG A 118 -21.48 6.42 9.22
C ARG A 118 -22.86 5.85 8.91
N LYS A 119 -23.87 6.35 9.63
CA LYS A 119 -25.27 5.89 9.54
C LYS A 119 -26.13 6.73 8.59
N ASP A 120 -25.62 7.89 8.17
CA ASP A 120 -26.34 8.75 7.23
C ASP A 120 -26.50 8.00 5.89
N PRO A 121 -27.71 7.96 5.30
CA PRO A 121 -27.92 7.35 3.99
C PRO A 121 -27.14 8.07 2.88
N VAL A 122 -26.84 9.37 3.06
CA VAL A 122 -26.05 10.18 2.13
C VAL A 122 -24.65 10.38 2.68
N LYS A 123 -23.69 9.63 2.14
CA LYS A 123 -22.29 9.72 2.55
C LYS A 123 -21.55 10.71 1.67
N LEU A 124 -21.44 11.96 2.15
CA LEU A 124 -20.77 13.03 1.40
C LEU A 124 -19.25 12.82 1.23
N ASP A 125 -18.59 12.18 2.21
CA ASP A 125 -17.18 11.84 2.12
C ASP A 125 -16.97 10.53 1.36
N GLN A 126 -16.34 10.63 0.19
CA GLN A 126 -16.00 9.46 -0.62
C GLN A 126 -14.70 8.83 -0.12
N ILE A 127 -14.74 7.51 0.14
CA ILE A 127 -13.62 6.79 0.75
C ILE A 127 -13.35 5.51 -0.04
N ASN A 128 -12.14 5.38 -0.59
CA ASN A 128 -11.62 4.12 -1.08
C ASN A 128 -10.89 3.43 0.07
N TYR A 129 -11.08 2.11 0.25
CA TYR A 129 -10.43 1.31 1.30
C TYR A 129 -9.27 0.45 0.77
N ASN A 130 -9.02 0.48 -0.53
CA ASN A 130 -8.01 -0.31 -1.21
C ASN A 130 -6.62 -0.09 -0.58
N LEU A 131 -5.89 -1.20 -0.36
CA LEU A 131 -4.49 -1.17 0.07
C LEU A 131 -3.56 -0.80 -1.07
N LEU A 132 -3.75 -1.49 -2.21
CA LEU A 132 -3.06 -1.25 -3.46
C LEU A 132 -4.03 -0.55 -4.40
N SER A 133 -3.56 0.53 -5.00
CA SER A 133 -4.30 1.40 -5.92
C SER A 133 -3.32 2.04 -6.91
N PRO A 134 -3.78 2.65 -8.00
CA PRO A 134 -2.91 3.42 -8.90
C PRO A 134 -2.02 4.42 -8.15
N TYR A 135 -2.57 5.09 -7.12
CA TYR A 135 -1.82 6.02 -6.25
C TYR A 135 -0.58 5.39 -5.60
N THR A 136 -0.72 4.19 -5.01
CA THR A 136 0.41 3.52 -4.34
C THR A 136 1.32 2.78 -5.32
N ILE A 137 0.77 2.21 -6.38
CA ILE A 137 1.53 1.40 -7.34
C ILE A 137 2.41 2.27 -8.22
N GLU A 138 1.92 3.44 -8.67
CA GLU A 138 2.73 4.44 -9.36
C GLU A 138 3.97 4.82 -8.52
N LYS A 139 3.79 4.99 -7.20
CA LYS A 139 4.90 5.25 -6.28
C LYS A 139 5.85 4.06 -6.13
N MET A 140 5.36 2.83 -6.14
CA MET A 140 6.21 1.64 -6.09
C MET A 140 7.02 1.46 -7.37
N ILE A 141 6.45 1.71 -8.55
CA ILE A 141 7.15 1.67 -9.83
C ILE A 141 8.31 2.69 -9.81
N LYS A 142 8.01 3.95 -9.47
CA LYS A 142 9.02 5.01 -9.35
C LYS A 142 10.02 4.74 -8.24
N GLY A 143 9.56 4.22 -7.10
CA GLY A 143 10.39 3.84 -5.97
C GLY A 143 11.37 2.72 -6.32
N ARG A 144 10.92 1.69 -7.05
CA ARG A 144 11.79 0.63 -7.58
C ARG A 144 12.86 1.21 -8.50
N GLN A 145 12.49 2.09 -9.43
CA GLN A 145 13.44 2.75 -10.32
C GLN A 145 14.47 3.58 -9.54
N LEU A 146 14.03 4.35 -8.54
CA LEU A 146 14.91 5.09 -7.65
C LEU A 146 15.90 4.18 -6.91
N LEU A 147 15.45 3.05 -6.37
CA LEU A 147 16.33 2.10 -5.67
C LEU A 147 17.36 1.46 -6.62
N LEU A 148 16.94 1.12 -7.85
CA LEU A 148 17.85 0.63 -8.89
C LEU A 148 18.89 1.68 -9.28
N GLU A 149 18.49 2.95 -9.39
CA GLU A 149 19.39 4.06 -9.69
C GLU A 149 20.38 4.30 -8.55
N LEU A 150 19.93 4.30 -7.28
CA LEU A 150 20.81 4.39 -6.12
C LEU A 150 21.84 3.25 -6.11
N LYS A 151 21.42 2.02 -6.41
CA LYS A 151 22.32 0.87 -6.53
C LYS A 151 23.37 1.08 -7.63
N ARG A 152 22.96 1.60 -8.79
CA ARG A 152 23.84 1.86 -9.94
C ARG A 152 24.86 2.96 -9.65
N LEU A 153 24.43 4.08 -9.06
CA LEU A 153 25.28 5.26 -8.85
C LEU A 153 26.32 5.09 -7.74
N SER A 154 25.99 4.38 -6.66
CA SER A 154 26.95 4.16 -5.55
C SER A 154 27.78 2.88 -5.72
N GLY A 155 27.52 2.07 -6.75
CA GLY A 155 28.19 0.79 -6.98
C GLY A 155 27.60 -0.36 -6.15
N GLU A 156 27.75 -1.59 -6.66
CA GLU A 156 27.11 -2.79 -6.08
C GLU A 156 27.64 -3.19 -4.69
N THR A 157 28.85 -2.74 -4.35
CA THR A 157 29.52 -3.02 -3.08
C THR A 157 29.23 -1.99 -1.98
N THR A 158 28.37 -0.99 -2.24
CA THR A 158 27.97 -0.03 -1.21
C THR A 158 27.13 -0.70 -0.14
N ASP A 159 27.60 -0.65 1.11
CA ASP A 159 26.88 -1.19 2.28
C ASP A 159 25.68 -0.34 2.68
N ILE A 160 25.79 0.99 2.54
CA ILE A 160 24.79 1.96 2.99
C ILE A 160 24.62 3.08 1.97
N TYR A 161 23.38 3.28 1.53
CA TYR A 161 22.97 4.33 0.61
C TYR A 161 22.36 5.50 1.39
N SER A 162 22.62 6.73 0.96
CA SER A 162 22.00 7.93 1.55
C SER A 162 20.84 8.43 0.68
N TYR A 163 19.69 8.72 1.29
CA TYR A 163 18.51 9.21 0.59
C TYR A 163 17.70 10.18 1.46
N LYS A 164 17.54 11.44 1.04
CA LYS A 164 16.65 12.44 1.69
C LYS A 164 16.72 12.44 3.23
N SER A 165 17.94 12.60 3.77
CA SER A 165 18.23 12.60 5.22
C SER A 165 18.02 11.26 5.94
N THR A 166 17.98 10.15 5.20
CA THR A 166 17.91 8.77 5.70
C THR A 166 19.05 7.92 5.16
N LYS A 167 19.26 6.75 5.78
CA LYS A 167 20.19 5.73 5.31
C LYS A 167 19.47 4.43 4.97
N ILE A 168 19.85 3.76 3.90
CA ILE A 168 19.29 2.47 3.47
C ILE A 168 20.43 1.46 3.43
N LYS A 169 20.33 0.35 4.18
CA LYS A 169 21.30 -0.75 4.09
C LYS A 169 21.14 -1.48 2.74
N ASN A 170 22.22 -1.99 2.18
CA ASN A 170 22.21 -2.73 0.90
C ASN A 170 21.15 -3.84 0.87
N SER A 171 21.11 -4.68 1.91
CA SER A 171 20.11 -5.73 2.05
C SER A 171 18.68 -5.21 2.06
N SER A 172 18.44 -4.02 2.63
CA SER A 172 17.12 -3.38 2.66
C SER A 172 16.76 -2.80 1.28
N LEU A 173 17.72 -2.24 0.56
CA LEU A 173 17.55 -1.73 -0.80
C LEU A 173 17.17 -2.88 -1.76
N VAL A 174 17.94 -3.97 -1.75
CA VAL A 174 17.71 -5.14 -2.62
C VAL A 174 16.35 -5.77 -2.33
N ASN A 175 16.01 -5.93 -1.05
CA ASN A 175 14.69 -6.43 -0.66
C ASN A 175 13.58 -5.46 -1.07
N GLY A 176 13.78 -4.15 -0.95
CA GLY A 176 12.82 -3.13 -1.36
C GLY A 176 12.48 -3.20 -2.84
N ILE A 177 13.50 -3.37 -3.70
CA ILE A 177 13.31 -3.58 -5.16
C ILE A 177 12.42 -4.80 -5.39
N ARG A 178 12.74 -5.94 -4.76
CA ARG A 178 11.96 -7.17 -4.89
C ARG A 178 10.52 -7.00 -4.40
N PHE A 179 10.32 -6.39 -3.24
CA PHE A 179 8.97 -6.21 -2.67
C PHE A 179 8.10 -5.30 -3.52
N TYR A 180 8.65 -4.20 -4.05
CA TYR A 180 7.90 -3.35 -4.98
C TYR A 180 7.57 -4.07 -6.28
N GLU A 181 8.49 -4.84 -6.85
CA GLU A 181 8.22 -5.64 -8.04
C GLU A 181 7.09 -6.65 -7.82
N MET A 182 7.11 -7.38 -6.71
CA MET A 182 6.03 -8.31 -6.36
C MET A 182 4.69 -7.58 -6.17
N ALA A 183 4.67 -6.44 -5.47
CA ALA A 183 3.42 -5.70 -5.26
C ALA A 183 2.84 -5.13 -6.57
N VAL A 184 3.71 -4.66 -7.48
CA VAL A 184 3.33 -4.18 -8.82
C VAL A 184 2.73 -5.34 -9.62
N HIS A 185 3.42 -6.49 -9.73
CA HIS A 185 2.88 -7.66 -10.43
C HIS A 185 1.57 -8.16 -9.82
N LYS A 186 1.46 -8.20 -8.48
CA LYS A 186 0.23 -8.58 -7.76
C LYS A 186 -0.95 -7.69 -8.16
N PHE A 187 -0.77 -6.37 -8.18
CA PHE A 187 -1.84 -5.43 -8.52
C PHE A 187 -2.20 -5.47 -10.02
N MET A 188 -1.18 -5.39 -10.88
CA MET A 188 -1.35 -5.34 -12.33
C MET A 188 -1.98 -6.62 -12.86
N GLY A 189 -1.46 -7.79 -12.45
CA GLY A 189 -2.01 -9.07 -12.87
C GLY A 189 -3.44 -9.30 -12.37
N ASN A 190 -3.76 -8.89 -11.14
CA ASN A 190 -5.14 -8.99 -10.64
C ASN A 190 -6.10 -8.12 -11.46
N SER A 191 -5.64 -6.97 -11.95
CA SER A 191 -6.43 -6.09 -12.81
C SER A 191 -6.68 -6.73 -14.19
N VAL A 192 -5.64 -7.31 -14.81
CA VAL A 192 -5.74 -8.03 -16.09
C VAL A 192 -6.69 -9.23 -15.97
N ILE A 193 -6.50 -10.07 -14.94
CA ILE A 193 -7.36 -11.24 -14.69
C ILE A 193 -8.82 -10.83 -14.53
N LYS A 194 -9.08 -9.77 -13.75
CA LYS A 194 -10.44 -9.25 -13.55
C LYS A 194 -11.05 -8.68 -14.84
N ARG A 195 -10.25 -8.05 -15.71
CA ARG A 195 -10.73 -7.56 -17.02
C ARG A 195 -11.14 -8.71 -17.95
N LEU A 196 -10.41 -9.82 -17.88
CA LEU A 196 -10.63 -11.01 -18.70
C LEU A 196 -11.58 -12.03 -18.06
N GLU A 197 -12.14 -11.74 -16.88
CA GLU A 197 -13.04 -12.65 -16.16
C GLU A 197 -14.28 -13.00 -17.01
N LYS A 198 -14.72 -14.27 -16.93
CA LYS A 198 -15.97 -14.76 -17.56
C LYS A 198 -16.07 -14.53 -19.08
N SER A 199 -14.93 -14.40 -19.76
CA SER A 199 -14.86 -14.21 -21.22
C SER A 199 -14.11 -15.40 -21.84
N GLU A 200 -14.63 -15.96 -22.92
CA GLU A 200 -13.91 -16.94 -23.75
C GLU A 200 -13.30 -16.22 -24.95
N PHE A 201 -12.18 -16.76 -25.45
CA PHE A 201 -11.44 -16.15 -26.56
C PHE A 201 -11.13 -17.20 -27.62
N GLY A 202 -11.37 -16.85 -28.88
CA GLY A 202 -11.00 -17.63 -30.06
C GLY A 202 -9.72 -17.14 -30.75
N SER A 203 -9.20 -15.95 -30.38
CA SER A 203 -7.97 -15.39 -30.95
C SER A 203 -7.32 -14.31 -30.07
N ASP A 204 -6.03 -14.04 -30.30
CA ASP A 204 -5.31 -12.92 -29.68
C ASP A 204 -6.00 -11.57 -29.90
N LYS A 205 -6.64 -11.38 -31.07
CA LYS A 205 -7.37 -10.14 -31.37
C LYS A 205 -8.53 -9.90 -30.42
N GLU A 206 -9.25 -10.95 -30.04
CA GLU A 206 -10.36 -10.83 -29.09
C GLU A 206 -9.87 -10.47 -27.68
N ILE A 207 -8.72 -11.01 -27.27
CA ILE A 207 -8.04 -10.65 -26.02
C ILE A 207 -7.66 -9.16 -26.05
N ALA A 208 -6.96 -8.71 -27.11
CA ALA A 208 -6.55 -7.32 -27.25
C ALA A 208 -7.75 -6.36 -27.25
N ILE A 209 -8.85 -6.70 -27.95
CA ILE A 209 -10.09 -5.92 -27.95
C ILE A 209 -10.71 -5.85 -26.55
N LYS A 210 -10.74 -6.96 -25.81
CA LYS A 210 -11.30 -7.01 -24.45
C LYS A 210 -10.51 -6.13 -23.47
N LEU A 211 -9.21 -5.96 -23.70
CA LEU A 211 -8.34 -5.15 -22.86
C LEU A 211 -8.47 -3.64 -23.15
N LEU A 212 -9.05 -3.22 -24.27
CA LEU A 212 -9.22 -1.80 -24.57
C LEU A 212 -9.95 -1.07 -23.41
N PRO A 213 -9.46 0.11 -22.97
CA PRO A 213 -10.13 0.91 -21.95
C PRO A 213 -11.52 1.38 -22.39
N ASP A 214 -12.47 1.43 -21.46
CA ASP A 214 -13.82 1.94 -21.74
C ASP A 214 -13.88 3.48 -21.78
N THR A 215 -12.83 4.15 -21.30
CA THR A 215 -12.74 5.60 -21.16
C THR A 215 -11.28 6.07 -21.23
N PRO A 216 -11.01 7.26 -21.78
CA PRO A 216 -9.67 7.87 -21.72
C PRO A 216 -9.31 8.40 -20.32
N VAL A 217 -10.27 8.48 -19.40
CA VAL A 217 -10.05 9.00 -18.04
C VAL A 217 -9.36 7.95 -17.16
N GLY A 218 -8.38 8.38 -16.37
CA GLY A 218 -7.62 7.50 -15.46
C GLY A 218 -6.13 7.45 -15.73
N VAL A 219 -5.68 8.01 -16.86
CA VAL A 219 -4.25 8.09 -17.20
C VAL A 219 -3.47 9.02 -16.26
N GLY A 220 -2.16 8.78 -16.17
CA GLY A 220 -1.25 9.64 -15.42
C GLY A 220 -1.28 9.40 -13.91
N SER A 221 -0.96 10.45 -13.15
CA SER A 221 -0.83 10.34 -11.68
C SER A 221 -2.18 10.38 -10.98
N TRP A 222 -2.28 9.67 -9.87
CA TRP A 222 -3.45 9.66 -8.99
C TRP A 222 -3.14 10.36 -7.67
N LEU A 223 -4.18 10.82 -6.98
CA LEU A 223 -4.11 11.52 -5.71
C LEU A 223 -4.96 10.80 -4.65
N ASP A 224 -4.58 10.93 -3.38
CA ASP A 224 -5.47 10.66 -2.24
C ASP A 224 -5.94 12.01 -1.68
N ILE A 225 -7.25 12.27 -1.80
CA ILE A 225 -7.91 13.47 -1.32
C ILE A 225 -8.84 13.07 -0.19
N SER A 226 -8.28 13.08 1.03
CA SER A 226 -9.03 12.79 2.25
C SER A 226 -9.72 11.42 2.26
N GLY A 227 -9.19 10.45 1.52
CA GLY A 227 -9.69 9.09 1.40
C GLY A 227 -10.24 8.72 0.03
N LEU A 228 -10.58 9.71 -0.80
CA LEU A 228 -10.93 9.50 -2.21
C LEU A 228 -9.65 9.36 -3.03
N ILE A 229 -9.50 8.23 -3.72
CA ILE A 229 -8.41 7.99 -4.65
C ILE A 229 -8.93 8.29 -6.05
N ALA A 230 -8.35 9.31 -6.70
CA ALA A 230 -8.85 9.80 -8.00
C ALA A 230 -7.71 10.22 -8.95
N PRO A 231 -7.95 10.21 -10.27
CA PRO A 231 -6.99 10.74 -11.25
C PRO A 231 -6.73 12.23 -11.01
N LYS A 232 -5.46 12.65 -11.06
CA LYS A 232 -5.06 14.04 -10.86
C LYS A 232 -5.69 14.97 -11.91
N SER A 233 -5.89 14.49 -13.13
CA SER A 233 -6.51 15.27 -14.22
C SER A 233 -7.93 15.70 -13.87
N GLU A 234 -8.74 14.79 -13.32
CA GLU A 234 -10.13 15.09 -12.99
C GLU A 234 -10.26 16.00 -11.77
N VAL A 235 -9.33 15.88 -10.83
CA VAL A 235 -9.26 16.79 -9.68
C VAL A 235 -8.89 18.20 -10.14
N ALA A 236 -7.91 18.34 -11.04
CA ALA A 236 -7.55 19.62 -11.62
C ALA A 236 -8.72 20.23 -12.41
N LYS A 237 -9.39 19.42 -13.23
CA LYS A 237 -10.59 19.83 -13.96
C LYS A 237 -11.69 20.33 -13.01
N MET A 238 -11.93 19.63 -11.90
CA MET A 238 -12.89 20.08 -10.89
C MET A 238 -12.49 21.43 -10.29
N MET A 239 -11.20 21.65 -10.01
CA MET A 239 -10.70 22.95 -9.53
C MET A 239 -10.93 24.06 -10.55
N ASP A 240 -10.59 23.82 -11.83
CA ASP A 240 -10.79 24.78 -12.91
C ASP A 240 -12.28 25.16 -13.04
N MET A 241 -13.18 24.16 -12.97
CA MET A 241 -14.64 24.38 -13.02
C MET A 241 -15.17 25.14 -11.80
N ILE A 242 -14.53 25.04 -10.64
CA ILE A 242 -14.89 25.85 -9.46
C ILE A 242 -14.42 27.29 -9.65
N GLU A 243 -13.21 27.48 -10.17
CA GLU A 243 -12.61 28.80 -10.41
C GLU A 243 -13.34 29.60 -11.49
N ASP A 244 -13.82 28.93 -12.55
CA ASP A 244 -14.58 29.56 -13.64
C ASP A 244 -16.09 29.70 -13.37
N GLY A 245 -16.57 29.10 -12.28
CA GLY A 245 -17.97 29.15 -11.85
C GLY A 245 -18.90 28.12 -12.49
N SER A 246 -18.39 27.19 -13.32
CA SER A 246 -19.16 26.07 -13.88
C SER A 246 -19.63 25.06 -12.84
N LEU A 247 -18.89 24.91 -11.73
CA LEU A 247 -19.30 24.21 -10.51
C LEU A 247 -19.54 25.25 -9.41
N GLY A 248 -20.77 25.78 -9.36
CA GLY A 248 -21.12 26.91 -8.51
C GLY A 248 -21.64 26.52 -7.12
N SER A 249 -22.00 25.26 -6.90
CA SER A 249 -22.61 24.81 -5.65
C SER A 249 -21.90 23.63 -4.99
N LEU A 250 -22.00 23.55 -3.65
CA LEU A 250 -21.47 22.42 -2.87
C LEU A 250 -22.08 21.08 -3.30
N ARG A 251 -23.33 21.09 -3.79
CA ARG A 251 -24.00 19.89 -4.28
C ARG A 251 -23.35 19.38 -5.55
N GLU A 252 -23.12 20.24 -6.54
CA GLU A 252 -22.47 19.86 -7.80
C GLU A 252 -21.03 19.38 -7.58
N ILE A 253 -20.30 20.03 -6.67
CA ILE A 253 -18.96 19.57 -6.26
C ILE A 253 -19.03 18.16 -5.65
N ASN A 254 -20.01 17.90 -4.78
CA ASN A 254 -20.18 16.59 -4.18
C ASN A 254 -20.58 15.51 -5.22
N GLU A 255 -21.48 15.85 -6.14
CA GLU A 255 -21.88 14.98 -7.26
C GLU A 255 -20.68 14.64 -8.16
N PHE A 256 -19.78 15.60 -8.39
CA PHE A 256 -18.53 15.36 -9.11
C PHE A 256 -17.63 14.35 -8.37
N LEU A 257 -17.41 14.55 -7.07
CA LEU A 257 -16.62 13.64 -6.23
C LEU A 257 -17.24 12.23 -6.15
N ASP A 258 -18.57 12.14 -6.06
CA ASP A 258 -19.32 10.87 -6.09
C ASP A 258 -19.14 10.15 -7.43
N SER A 259 -19.20 10.88 -8.54
CA SER A 259 -18.91 10.33 -9.87
C SER A 259 -17.49 9.76 -9.96
N LEU A 260 -16.48 10.46 -9.42
CA LEU A 260 -15.10 9.94 -9.39
C LEU A 260 -15.00 8.64 -8.59
N HIS A 261 -15.67 8.57 -7.44
CA HIS A 261 -15.67 7.38 -6.58
C HIS A 261 -16.36 6.19 -7.25
N ASN A 262 -17.54 6.41 -7.82
CA ASN A 262 -18.33 5.37 -8.50
C ASN A 262 -17.61 4.82 -9.74
N ASN A 263 -16.81 5.63 -10.43
CA ASN A 263 -16.04 5.23 -11.61
C ASN A 263 -14.62 4.73 -11.29
N TYR A 264 -14.25 4.57 -10.01
CA TYR A 264 -12.90 4.21 -9.58
C TYR A 264 -12.31 3.01 -10.36
N TYR A 265 -13.05 1.89 -10.46
CA TYR A 265 -12.53 0.69 -11.12
C TYR A 265 -12.41 0.85 -12.64
N THR A 266 -13.26 1.66 -13.26
CA THR A 266 -13.18 1.98 -14.69
C THR A 266 -11.91 2.78 -14.97
N TYR A 267 -11.63 3.80 -14.16
CA TYR A 267 -10.42 4.62 -14.29
C TYR A 267 -9.15 3.85 -13.91
N GLU A 268 -9.23 2.99 -12.87
CA GLU A 268 -8.13 2.09 -12.48
C GLU A 268 -7.74 1.19 -13.65
N TRP A 269 -8.72 0.64 -14.38
CA TRP A 269 -8.43 -0.16 -15.57
C TRP A 269 -7.71 0.63 -16.66
N THR A 270 -8.18 1.84 -16.98
CA THR A 270 -7.49 2.72 -17.93
C THR A 270 -6.04 2.96 -17.51
N TRP A 271 -5.79 3.23 -16.23
CA TRP A 271 -4.43 3.37 -15.71
C TRP A 271 -3.60 2.08 -15.90
N CYS A 272 -4.15 0.93 -15.52
CA CYS A 272 -3.49 -0.37 -15.65
C CYS A 272 -3.13 -0.69 -17.10
N TYR A 273 -4.05 -0.49 -18.04
CA TYR A 273 -3.82 -0.73 -19.46
C TYR A 273 -2.57 0.01 -19.97
N HIS A 274 -2.46 1.31 -19.65
CA HIS A 274 -1.32 2.14 -20.04
C HIS A 274 -0.01 1.84 -19.29
N LYS A 275 -0.06 1.00 -18.25
CA LYS A 275 1.13 0.55 -17.50
C LYS A 275 1.59 -0.85 -17.87
N ILE A 276 0.87 -1.58 -18.73
CA ILE A 276 1.26 -2.94 -19.16
C ILE A 276 2.64 -2.93 -19.82
N GLU A 277 2.88 -2.02 -20.76
CA GLU A 277 4.16 -1.93 -21.47
C GLU A 277 5.31 -1.59 -20.52
N GLU A 278 5.14 -0.59 -19.65
CA GLU A 278 6.16 -0.19 -18.67
C GLU A 278 6.51 -1.31 -17.69
N VAL A 279 5.52 -2.10 -17.26
CA VAL A 279 5.69 -3.13 -16.22
C VAL A 279 6.14 -4.47 -16.79
N PHE A 280 5.56 -4.91 -17.91
CA PHE A 280 5.77 -6.25 -18.47
C PHE A 280 6.54 -6.25 -19.80
N GLY A 281 6.67 -5.10 -20.47
CA GLY A 281 7.33 -5.00 -21.77
C GLY A 281 6.48 -5.46 -22.95
N PHE A 282 5.16 -5.58 -22.77
CA PHE A 282 4.22 -5.98 -23.81
C PHE A 282 3.42 -4.77 -24.31
N ASP A 283 3.31 -4.63 -25.64
CA ASP A 283 2.38 -3.67 -26.23
C ASP A 283 0.95 -4.16 -25.99
N PRO A 284 0.12 -3.44 -25.20
CA PRO A 284 -1.22 -3.88 -24.89
C PRO A 284 -2.17 -3.89 -26.12
N ALA A 285 -1.82 -3.22 -27.22
CA ALA A 285 -2.59 -3.27 -28.47
C ALA A 285 -2.28 -4.53 -29.32
N ALA A 286 -1.11 -5.12 -29.14
CA ALA A 286 -0.63 -6.31 -29.85
C ALA A 286 -0.44 -7.52 -28.93
N ILE A 287 -1.03 -7.48 -27.73
CA ILE A 287 -0.84 -8.49 -26.69
C ILE A 287 -1.44 -9.84 -27.09
N THR A 288 -0.67 -10.90 -26.86
CA THR A 288 -1.03 -12.28 -27.22
C THR A 288 -1.48 -13.09 -26.01
N ALA A 289 -2.13 -14.22 -26.23
CA ALA A 289 -2.45 -15.18 -25.18
C ALA A 289 -1.21 -15.63 -24.40
N LYS A 290 -0.07 -15.79 -25.07
CA LYS A 290 1.21 -16.13 -24.45
C LYS A 290 1.72 -15.03 -23.49
N ASP A 291 1.54 -13.77 -23.87
CA ASP A 291 1.89 -12.64 -23.01
C ASP A 291 0.98 -12.60 -21.77
N ILE A 292 -0.32 -12.87 -21.93
CA ILE A 292 -1.25 -12.99 -20.81
C ILE A 292 -0.86 -14.15 -19.89
N CYS A 293 -0.50 -15.33 -20.42
CA CYS A 293 0.00 -16.43 -19.60
C CYS A 293 1.21 -15.99 -18.76
N THR A 294 2.15 -15.27 -19.38
CA THR A 294 3.34 -14.73 -18.67
C THR A 294 2.95 -13.76 -17.55
N ILE A 295 1.97 -12.86 -17.79
CA ILE A 295 1.46 -11.94 -16.77
C ILE A 295 0.83 -12.72 -15.62
N VAL A 296 0.02 -13.75 -15.91
CA VAL A 296 -0.66 -14.58 -14.91
C VAL A 296 0.34 -15.37 -14.07
N GLU A 297 1.40 -15.91 -14.67
CA GLU A 297 2.46 -16.60 -13.94
C GLU A 297 3.21 -15.66 -13.00
N LYS A 298 3.67 -14.50 -13.49
CA LYS A 298 4.32 -13.46 -12.66
C LYS A 298 3.41 -13.00 -11.53
N TRP A 299 2.13 -12.85 -11.81
CA TRP A 299 1.12 -12.51 -10.80
C TRP A 299 0.99 -13.59 -9.73
N ARG A 300 0.89 -14.86 -10.13
CA ARG A 300 0.77 -16.01 -9.23
C ARG A 300 1.98 -16.09 -8.31
N GLU A 301 3.19 -16.01 -8.87
CA GLU A 301 4.44 -15.96 -8.11
C GLU A 301 4.45 -14.81 -7.10
N ALA A 302 4.02 -13.62 -7.52
CA ALA A 302 4.01 -12.43 -6.67
C ALA A 302 2.98 -12.51 -5.54
N VAL A 303 1.77 -12.99 -5.82
CA VAL A 303 0.70 -13.17 -4.83
C VAL A 303 1.09 -14.22 -3.80
N VAL A 304 1.45 -15.41 -4.26
CA VAL A 304 1.85 -16.53 -3.38
C VAL A 304 3.10 -16.15 -2.59
N GLY A 305 4.09 -15.51 -3.23
CA GLY A 305 5.29 -15.05 -2.56
C GLY A 305 5.01 -14.03 -1.47
N LEU A 306 4.16 -13.03 -1.71
CA LEU A 306 3.79 -12.03 -0.68
C LEU A 306 3.00 -12.67 0.46
N ASP A 307 2.09 -13.60 0.15
CA ASP A 307 1.28 -14.28 1.15
C ASP A 307 2.12 -15.24 2.02
N ASN A 308 3.13 -15.90 1.44
CA ASN A 308 4.12 -16.67 2.19
C ASN A 308 4.96 -15.77 3.12
N LEU A 309 5.39 -14.59 2.65
CA LEU A 309 6.10 -13.63 3.50
C LEU A 309 5.21 -13.12 4.64
N LEU A 310 3.91 -12.94 4.39
CA LEU A 310 2.92 -12.57 5.38
C LEU A 310 2.68 -13.68 6.41
N TYR A 311 2.65 -14.93 5.96
CA TYR A 311 2.57 -16.12 6.82
C TYR A 311 3.79 -16.22 7.75
N GLU A 312 5.00 -16.04 7.23
CA GLU A 312 6.22 -16.04 8.04
C GLU A 312 6.28 -14.86 9.01
N ASP A 313 5.73 -13.69 8.64
CA ASP A 313 5.60 -12.57 9.56
C ASP A 313 4.58 -12.87 10.68
N ALA A 314 3.45 -13.51 10.36
CA ALA A 314 2.47 -13.98 11.34
C ALA A 314 3.07 -14.97 12.32
N ARG A 315 3.94 -15.88 11.84
CA ARG A 315 4.59 -16.90 12.67
C ARG A 315 5.43 -16.30 13.80
N LYS A 316 5.98 -15.11 13.61
CA LYS A 316 6.73 -14.40 14.67
C LYS A 316 5.85 -13.96 15.84
N GLU A 317 4.54 -13.80 15.65
CA GLU A 317 3.61 -13.51 16.75
C GLU A 317 3.43 -14.73 17.68
N PHE A 318 3.85 -15.92 17.26
CA PHE A 318 3.73 -17.20 17.98
C PHE A 318 5.10 -17.75 18.40
N SER A 319 6.16 -16.94 18.38
CA SER A 319 7.47 -17.37 18.87
C SER A 319 7.48 -17.46 20.40
N LEU A 320 8.40 -18.24 20.96
CA LEU A 320 8.60 -18.36 22.41
C LEU A 320 8.77 -17.00 23.10
N SER A 321 9.43 -16.04 22.45
CA SER A 321 9.60 -14.67 22.95
C SER A 321 8.32 -13.83 22.99
N ALA A 322 7.27 -14.24 22.28
CA ALA A 322 5.95 -13.60 22.28
C ALA A 322 5.00 -14.23 23.32
N MET A 323 5.35 -15.40 23.87
CA MET A 323 4.57 -16.10 24.88
C MET A 323 4.76 -15.41 26.23
N THR A 324 3.72 -14.71 26.67
CA THR A 324 3.67 -14.01 27.96
C THR A 324 2.69 -14.73 28.85
N GLY A 325 3.14 -15.16 30.03
CA GLY A 325 2.27 -15.68 31.08
C GLY A 325 1.71 -14.52 31.91
N PHE A 326 0.48 -14.66 32.38
CA PHE A 326 -0.19 -13.62 33.17
C PHE A 326 -0.25 -13.96 34.67
N GLY A 327 0.09 -15.20 35.06
CA GLY A 327 0.24 -15.64 36.45
C GLY A 327 1.49 -15.06 37.13
N ALA A 328 1.35 -14.67 38.41
CA ALA A 328 2.45 -14.07 39.19
C ALA A 328 3.55 -15.08 39.57
N ASP A 329 3.19 -16.37 39.64
CA ASP A 329 4.01 -17.52 40.01
C ASP A 329 3.97 -18.63 38.94
N GLY A 330 3.46 -18.30 37.75
CA GLY A 330 3.22 -19.25 36.68
C GLY A 330 4.51 -19.84 36.10
N ASN A 331 4.53 -21.15 35.88
CA ASN A 331 5.61 -21.83 35.19
C ASN A 331 5.47 -21.73 33.65
N HIS A 332 6.43 -22.30 32.91
CA HIS A 332 6.42 -22.22 31.44
C HIS A 332 5.18 -22.88 30.80
N GLN A 333 4.63 -23.94 31.38
CA GLN A 333 3.41 -24.57 30.88
C GLN A 333 2.19 -23.67 31.09
N GLU A 334 2.10 -22.98 32.23
CA GLU A 334 1.02 -22.01 32.49
C GLU A 334 1.12 -20.80 31.55
N CYS A 335 2.35 -20.33 31.27
CA CYS A 335 2.60 -19.32 30.25
C CYS A 335 2.13 -19.75 28.84
N LEU A 336 2.38 -21.02 28.47
CA LEU A 336 1.91 -21.59 27.21
C LEU A 336 0.38 -21.68 27.18
N MET A 337 -0.25 -22.18 28.25
CA MET A 337 -1.70 -22.27 28.35
C MET A 337 -2.36 -20.89 28.27
N ASP A 338 -1.85 -19.90 29.01
CA ASP A 338 -2.30 -18.52 28.97
C ASP A 338 -2.21 -17.94 27.55
N PHE A 339 -1.07 -18.15 26.90
CA PHE A 339 -0.86 -17.69 25.54
C PHE A 339 -1.84 -18.36 24.57
N GLU A 340 -2.02 -19.68 24.63
CA GLU A 340 -2.96 -20.42 23.79
C GLU A 340 -4.41 -20.01 24.02
N GLN A 341 -4.81 -19.72 25.27
CA GLN A 341 -6.17 -19.24 25.57
C GLN A 341 -6.44 -17.85 24.97
N VAL A 342 -5.44 -16.96 24.97
CA VAL A 342 -5.60 -15.57 24.48
C VAL A 342 -5.35 -15.45 22.98
N ARG A 343 -4.35 -16.13 22.44
CA ARG A 343 -3.88 -16.01 21.05
C ARG A 343 -4.29 -17.19 20.16
N GLY A 344 -4.71 -18.30 20.75
CA GLY A 344 -4.94 -19.56 20.05
C GLY A 344 -3.63 -20.26 19.69
N ILE A 345 -3.76 -21.44 19.09
CA ILE A 345 -2.66 -22.12 18.40
C ILE A 345 -2.52 -21.62 16.97
N PHE A 346 -1.29 -21.58 16.46
CA PHE A 346 -0.96 -21.00 15.16
C PHE A 346 -1.76 -21.60 14.00
N GLU A 347 -1.94 -22.92 13.99
CA GLU A 347 -2.64 -23.68 12.97
C GLU A 347 -4.15 -23.37 12.94
N SER A 348 -4.73 -23.02 14.10
CA SER A 348 -6.15 -22.65 14.24
C SER A 348 -6.41 -21.15 14.08
N ASN A 349 -5.35 -20.35 13.91
CA ASN A 349 -5.48 -18.90 13.89
C ASN A 349 -6.23 -18.45 12.62
N LYS A 350 -7.35 -17.74 12.81
CA LYS A 350 -8.23 -17.27 11.71
C LYS A 350 -7.49 -16.51 10.61
N PHE A 351 -6.49 -15.71 10.97
CA PHE A 351 -5.70 -14.97 9.99
C PHE A 351 -4.81 -15.90 9.17
N VAL A 352 -4.14 -16.86 9.82
CA VAL A 352 -3.27 -17.85 9.17
C VAL A 352 -4.09 -18.72 8.21
N SER A 353 -5.25 -19.19 8.64
CA SER A 353 -6.17 -19.95 7.78
C SER A 353 -6.66 -19.11 6.60
N ALA A 354 -6.97 -17.82 6.81
CA ALA A 354 -7.38 -16.92 5.74
C ALA A 354 -6.27 -16.69 4.70
N VAL A 355 -5.01 -16.59 5.11
CA VAL A 355 -3.85 -16.47 4.19
C VAL A 355 -3.70 -17.74 3.36
N LYS A 356 -3.76 -18.93 3.98
CA LYS A 356 -3.69 -20.20 3.25
C LYS A 356 -4.83 -20.35 2.23
N LYS A 357 -6.06 -20.02 2.65
CA LYS A 357 -7.23 -20.05 1.77
C LYS A 357 -7.08 -19.05 0.62
N HIS A 358 -6.56 -17.86 0.88
CA HIS A 358 -6.32 -16.86 -0.15
C HIS A 358 -5.28 -17.36 -1.18
N ILE A 359 -4.22 -18.04 -0.76
CA ILE A 359 -3.25 -18.69 -1.66
C ILE A 359 -3.96 -19.71 -2.58
N GLU A 360 -4.79 -20.57 -2.00
CA GLU A 360 -5.55 -21.58 -2.76
C GLU A 360 -6.51 -20.94 -3.78
N GLU A 361 -7.34 -19.99 -3.33
CA GLU A 361 -8.29 -19.27 -4.19
C GLU A 361 -7.58 -18.53 -5.34
N LYS A 362 -6.39 -17.98 -5.08
CA LYS A 362 -5.61 -17.26 -6.10
C LYS A 362 -4.93 -18.19 -7.09
N ASN A 363 -4.45 -19.36 -6.65
CA ASN A 363 -3.96 -20.38 -7.56
C ASN A 363 -5.08 -20.87 -8.49
N GLN A 364 -6.26 -21.19 -7.94
CA GLN A 364 -7.43 -21.61 -8.72
C GLN A 364 -7.84 -20.54 -9.75
N LEU A 365 -7.83 -19.27 -9.37
CA LEU A 365 -8.14 -18.17 -10.29
C LEU A 365 -7.11 -18.06 -11.43
N GLY A 366 -5.84 -18.27 -11.14
CA GLY A 366 -4.79 -18.30 -12.18
C GLY A 366 -4.96 -19.49 -13.12
N ASP A 367 -5.16 -20.68 -12.55
CA ASP A 367 -5.34 -21.92 -13.32
C ASP A 367 -6.60 -21.87 -14.19
N GLU A 368 -7.68 -21.27 -13.70
CA GLU A 368 -8.91 -21.04 -14.45
C GLU A 368 -8.66 -20.18 -15.69
N LEU A 369 -8.01 -19.02 -15.56
CA LEU A 369 -7.71 -18.17 -16.71
C LEU A 369 -6.75 -18.84 -17.68
N LEU A 370 -5.69 -19.50 -17.18
CA LEU A 370 -4.75 -20.23 -18.03
C LEU A 370 -5.48 -21.31 -18.84
N SER A 371 -6.39 -22.07 -18.22
CA SER A 371 -7.16 -23.11 -18.91
C SER A 371 -8.01 -22.58 -20.08
N ARG A 372 -8.43 -21.31 -20.00
CA ARG A 372 -9.23 -20.64 -21.05
C ARG A 372 -8.41 -20.08 -22.21
N ILE A 373 -7.10 -19.90 -22.07
CA ILE A 373 -6.29 -19.17 -23.06
C ILE A 373 -5.05 -19.93 -23.55
N THR A 374 -4.61 -20.98 -22.84
CA THR A 374 -3.39 -21.73 -23.21
C THR A 374 -3.50 -22.34 -24.62
N HIS A 375 -4.69 -22.74 -25.07
CA HIS A 375 -4.88 -23.29 -26.42
C HIS A 375 -4.65 -22.26 -27.54
N LEU A 376 -4.59 -20.97 -27.22
CA LEU A 376 -4.24 -19.89 -28.14
C LEU A 376 -2.76 -19.51 -28.06
N ALA A 377 -2.02 -20.01 -27.05
CA ALA A 377 -0.61 -19.67 -26.82
C ALA A 377 0.38 -20.63 -27.51
N ASP A 378 -0.14 -21.72 -28.08
CA ASP A 378 0.56 -22.68 -28.94
C ASP A 378 0.62 -22.17 -30.40
#